data_AF-C2EKJ3-F1
#
_entry.id   AF-C2EKJ3-F1
#
_cell.length_a   1.000
_cell.length_b   1.000
_cell.length_c   1.000
_cell.angle_alpha   90.00
_cell.angle_beta   90.00
_cell.angle_gamma   90.00
#
_symmetry.space_group_name_H-M   'P 1'
#
loop_
_entity.id
_entity.type
_entity.pdbx_description
1 polymer ?
#
loop_
_entity_poly.entity_id
_entity_poly.type
_entity_poly.pdbx_seq_one_letter_code
_entity_poly.pdbx_strand_id
1 'polypeptide(L)' 'MIDALKKHGPILGLIMGICRILRCNPFIRGGVDPVPDNFTIFRNPHPEKYEDEIIASKFHPDSK' A
#
# COMPACT_ATOMS: atom_id res chain seq x y z
N MET A 1 1.90 -2.25 8.09
CA MET A 1 1.65 -1.37 9.26
C MET A 1 2.94 -0.88 9.88
N ILE A 2 3.87 -1.76 10.26
CA ILE A 2 5.19 -1.36 10.79
C ILE A 2 5.92 -0.39 9.85
N ASP A 3 5.92 -0.69 8.55
CA ASP A 3 6.56 0.15 7.54
C ASP A 3 5.95 1.57 7.44
N ALA A 4 4.62 1.66 7.63
CA ALA A 4 3.92 2.94 7.63
C ALA A 4 4.27 3.81 8.86
N LEU A 5 4.46 3.19 10.02
CA LEU A 5 4.92 3.89 11.23
C LEU A 5 6.36 4.40 11.06
N LYS A 6 7.22 3.64 10.37
CA LYS A 6 8.60 4.05 10.08
C LYS A 6 8.67 5.19 9.06
N LYS A 7 7.91 5.11 7.95
CA LYS A 7 7.93 6.14 6.90
C LYS A 7 7.18 7.43 7.27
N HIS A 8 5.98 7.30 7.84
CA HIS A 8 5.06 8.44 8.05
C HIS A 8 4.97 8.90 9.52
N GLY A 9 5.67 8.23 10.42
CA GLY A 9 5.61 8.49 11.86
C GLY A 9 4.39 7.86 12.54
N PRO A 10 4.27 8.01 13.88
CA PRO A 10 3.31 7.26 14.69
C PRO A 10 1.85 7.64 14.38
N ILE A 11 1.54 8.92 14.15
CA ILE A 11 0.18 9.40 13.95
C ILE A 11 -0.33 9.01 12.55
N LEU A 12 0.38 9.42 11.50
CA LEU A 12 -0.01 9.14 10.12
C LEU A 12 0.08 7.65 9.79
N GLY A 13 1.10 6.94 10.29
CA GLY A 13 1.23 5.50 10.12
C GLY A 13 0.09 4.71 10.76
N LEU A 14 -0.43 5.18 11.91
CA LEU A 14 -1.58 4.58 12.58
C LEU A 14 -2.88 4.84 11.80
N ILE A 15 -3.11 6.07 11.33
CA ILE A 15 -4.26 6.41 10.46
C ILE A 15 -4.24 5.53 9.20
N MET A 16 -3.10 5.44 8.52
CA MET A 16 -2.96 4.61 7.31
C MET A 16 -3.25 3.12 7.60
N GLY A 17 -2.80 2.63 8.77
CA GLY A 17 -3.06 1.26 9.23
C GLY A 17 -4.54 0.99 9.50
N ILE A 18 -5.25 1.92 10.15
CA ILE A 18 -6.70 1.81 10.39
C ILE A 18 -7.45 1.80 9.06
N CYS A 19 -7.13 2.72 8.13
CA CYS A 19 -7.75 2.76 6.81
C CYS A 19 -7.53 1.48 6.00
N ARG A 20 -6.41 0.77 6.21
CA ARG A 20 -6.17 -0.56 5.61
C ARG A 20 -7.12 -1.63 6.17
N ILE A 21 -7.32 -1.65 7.48
CA ILE A 21 -8.23 -2.60 8.13
C ILE A 21 -9.67 -2.35 7.69
N LEU A 22 -10.10 -1.08 7.62
CA LEU A 22 -11.44 -0.72 7.16
C LEU A 22 -11.71 -1.14 5.70
N ARG A 23 -10.68 -1.17 4.86
CA ARG A 23 -10.78 -1.66 3.46
C ARG A 23 -10.73 -3.19 3.35
N CYS A 24 -10.48 -3.91 4.45
CA CYS A 24 -10.38 -5.37 4.49
C CYS A 24 -11.77 -6.00 4.60
N ASN A 25 -12.51 -6.04 3.49
CA ASN A 25 -13.79 -6.74 3.39
C ASN A 25 -13.89 -7.44 2.02
N PRO A 26 -14.68 -8.52 1.88
CA PRO A 26 -14.70 -9.36 0.68
C PRO A 26 -15.26 -8.67 -0.57
N PHE A 27 -15.91 -7.52 -0.42
CA PHE A 27 -16.46 -6.74 -1.54
C PHE A 27 -15.41 -5.83 -2.18
N ILE A 28 -14.22 -5.76 -1.60
CA ILE A 28 -13.13 -4.92 -2.06
C ILE A 28 -12.04 -5.81 -2.67
N ARG A 29 -11.60 -5.46 -3.90
CA ARG A 29 -10.51 -6.17 -4.57
C ARG A 29 -9.24 -6.12 -3.71
N GLY A 30 -8.75 -7.31 -3.34
CA GLY A 30 -7.48 -7.48 -2.65
C GLY A 30 -6.29 -7.23 -3.57
N GLY A 31 -5.10 -7.21 -2.99
CA GLY A 31 -3.83 -6.96 -3.69
C GLY A 31 -2.73 -6.59 -2.71
N VAL A 32 -1.51 -6.44 -3.23
CA VAL A 32 -0.40 -5.87 -2.47
C VAL A 32 -0.69 -4.39 -2.26
N ASP A 33 -0.59 -3.90 -1.01
CA ASP A 33 -0.81 -2.49 -0.67
C ASP A 33 0.52 -1.91 -0.12
N PRO A 34 1.48 -1.56 -0.99
CA PRO A 34 2.77 -1.03 -0.57
C PRO A 34 2.61 0.29 0.20
N VAL A 35 3.59 0.66 1.02
CA VAL A 35 3.59 1.97 1.70
C VAL A 35 4.25 3.00 0.78
N PRO A 36 3.49 3.95 0.23
CA PRO A 36 4.05 5.00 -0.63
C PRO A 36 4.94 5.93 0.18
N ASP A 37 5.86 6.61 -0.50
CA ASP A 37 6.79 7.56 0.14
C ASP A 37 6.09 8.84 0.59
N ASN A 38 5.02 9.23 -0.11
CA ASN A 38 4.16 10.34 0.28
C ASN A 38 2.88 9.82 0.93
N PHE A 39 2.47 10.44 2.04
CA PHE A 39 1.26 10.02 2.77
C PHE A 39 0.00 10.24 1.91
N THR A 40 -0.81 9.20 1.80
CA THR A 40 -2.14 9.25 1.18
C THR A 40 -3.08 8.24 1.82
N ILE A 41 -4.35 8.61 1.97
CA ILE A 41 -5.41 7.73 2.50
C ILE A 41 -6.09 6.96 1.37
N PHE A 42 -6.02 7.49 0.14
CA PHE A 42 -6.64 6.88 -1.03
C PHE A 42 -5.79 5.74 -1.59
N ARG A 43 -6.42 4.86 -2.38
CA ARG A 43 -5.68 3.84 -3.12
C ARG A 43 -4.76 4.52 -4.12
N ASN A 44 -3.51 4.09 -4.12
CA ASN A 44 -2.56 4.51 -5.14
C ASN A 44 -2.88 3.79 -6.47
N PRO A 45 -3.02 4.51 -7.60
CA PRO A 45 -3.36 3.91 -8.89
C PRO A 45 -2.20 3.16 -9.55
N HIS A 46 -0.96 3.37 -9.10
CA HIS A 46 0.26 2.77 -9.64
C HIS A 46 1.12 2.15 -8.52
N PRO A 47 0.61 1.11 -7.82
CA PRO A 47 1.28 0.49 -6.68
C PRO A 47 2.65 -0.12 -7.03
N GLU A 48 2.84 -0.54 -8.28
CA GLU A 48 4.07 -1.15 -8.79
C GLU A 48 5.32 -0.28 -8.60
N LYS A 49 5.16 1.05 -8.52
CA LYS A 49 6.26 2.00 -8.27
C LYS A 49 6.87 1.87 -6.88
N TYR A 50 6.13 1.26 -5.95
CA TYR A 50 6.52 1.09 -4.54
C TYR A 50 6.71 -0.38 -4.17
N GLU A 51 6.60 -1.29 -5.14
CA GLU A 51 6.82 -2.73 -4.96
C GLU A 51 8.26 -3.09 -5.32
N ASP A 52 8.79 -4.15 -4.70
CA ASP A 52 10.08 -4.72 -5.10
C ASP A 52 9.97 -5.30 -6.52
N GLU A 53 11.06 -5.27 -7.30
CA GLU A 53 11.09 -5.76 -8.69
C GLU A 53 10.53 -7.20 -8.84
N ILE A 54 10.80 -8.05 -7.84
CA ILE A 54 10.31 -9.44 -7.79
C ILE A 54 8.79 -9.48 -7.66
N ILE A 55 8.20 -8.61 -6.84
CA ILE A 55 6.75 -8.52 -6.61
C ILE A 55 6.08 -7.89 -7.84
N ALA A 56 6.61 -6.76 -8.32
CA ALA A 56 6.11 -6.08 -9.50
C ALA A 56 6.09 -7.00 -10.72
N SER A 57 7.14 -7.78 -10.97
CA SER A 57 7.18 -8.74 -12.08
C SER A 57 6.16 -9.89 -11.94
N LYS A 58 5.74 -10.23 -10.71
CA LYS A 58 4.80 -11.32 -10.45
C LYS A 58 3.33 -10.87 -10.55
N PHE A 59 3.04 -9.67 -10.06
CA PHE A 59 1.67 -9.15 -9.97
C PHE A 59 1.32 -8.13 -11.06
N HIS A 60 2.31 -7.46 -11.65
CA HIS A 60 2.16 -6.43 -12.70
C HIS A 60 3.15 -6.64 -13.86
N PRO A 61 3.14 -7.80 -14.55
CA PRO A 61 4.12 -8.11 -15.60
C PRO A 61 4.09 -7.15 -16.80
N ASP A 62 2.94 -6.49 -17.05
CA ASP A 62 2.73 -5.61 -18.19
C ASP A 62 3.10 -4.14 -17.92
N SER A 63 3.51 -3.80 -16.68
CA SER A 63 3.81 -2.42 -16.30
C SER A 63 5.26 -1.99 -16.55
N LYS A 64 6.00 -2.76 -17.36
CA LYS A 64 7.43 -2.59 -17.61
C LYS A 64 7.74 -1.83 -18.89
#